data_AF-A0AAD6EPL6-F1
#
_entry.id   AF-A0AAD6EPL6-F1
#
_cell.length_a   1.000
_cell.length_b   1.000
_cell.length_c   1.000
_cell.angle_alpha   90.00
_cell.angle_beta   90.00
_cell.angle_gamma   90.00
#
_symmetry.space_group_name_H-M   'P 1'
#
loop_
_entity.id
_entity.type
_entity.pdbx_description
1 polymer ?
#
loop_
_entity_poly.entity_id
_entity_poly.type
_entity_poly.pdbx_seq_one_letter_code
_entity_poly.pdbx_strand_id
1 'polypeptide(L)'
;MADEANRTAFVELQGRMIDTTAKLKQVVNQMRMKEGEKKRAYLTLEELKQVPEDANTYKTIGKLFVLEPKSVLVNEQEQKLRDSDNAISSLSTTKEILDKQLGEIEINIRELLQQDPSLAQQIMNMAVM
;
A
#
# COMPACT_ATOMS: atom_id res chain seq x y z
N MET A 1 -28.58 3.67 -29.25
CA MET A 1 -27.86 4.89 -28.78
C MET A 1 -27.68 4.87 -27.27
N ALA A 2 -28.74 4.70 -26.46
CA ALA A 2 -28.61 4.57 -24.99
C ALA A 2 -27.85 3.30 -24.56
N ASP A 3 -28.16 2.14 -25.15
CA ASP A 3 -27.49 0.86 -24.84
C ASP A 3 -25.98 0.89 -25.12
N GLU A 4 -25.56 1.60 -26.17
CA GLU A 4 -24.15 1.74 -26.54
C GLU A 4 -23.40 2.66 -25.56
N ALA A 5 -24.04 3.73 -25.11
CA ALA A 5 -23.49 4.62 -24.08
C ALA A 5 -23.35 3.90 -22.73
N ASN A 6 -24.36 3.12 -22.32
CA ASN A 6 -24.34 2.33 -21.09
C ASN A 6 -23.24 1.25 -21.12
N ARG A 7 -23.06 0.58 -22.28
CA ARG A 7 -21.99 -0.39 -22.46
C ARG A 7 -20.60 0.24 -22.35
N THR A 8 -20.39 1.39 -22.97
CA THR A 8 -19.11 2.12 -22.85
C THR A 8 -18.85 2.55 -21.41
N ALA A 9 -19.84 3.12 -20.73
CA ALA A 9 -19.74 3.53 -19.33
C ALA A 9 -19.39 2.34 -18.41
N PHE A 10 -19.96 1.16 -18.66
CA PHE A 10 -19.63 -0.06 -17.93
C PHE A 10 -18.17 -0.47 -18.11
N VAL A 11 -17.66 -0.49 -19.35
CA VAL A 11 -16.26 -0.84 -19.64
C VAL A 11 -15.30 0.15 -18.97
N GLU A 12 -15.63 1.44 -18.98
CA GLU A 12 -14.83 2.47 -18.29
C GLU A 12 -14.83 2.29 -16.76
N LEU A 13 -15.99 2.00 -16.16
CA LEU A 13 -16.10 1.71 -14.73
C LEU A 13 -15.32 0.45 -14.35
N GLN A 14 -15.38 -0.60 -15.18
CA GLN A 14 -14.62 -1.83 -14.99
C GLN A 14 -13.11 -1.56 -15.07
N GLY A 15 -12.66 -0.77 -16.05
CA GLY A 15 -11.26 -0.36 -16.15
C GLY A 15 -10.79 0.39 -14.90
N ARG A 16 -11.57 1.36 -14.44
CA ARG A 16 -11.29 2.10 -13.19
C ARG A 16 -11.25 1.19 -11.96
N MET A 17 -12.13 0.17 -11.89
CA MET A 17 -12.15 -0.81 -10.81
C MET A 17 -10.85 -1.63 -10.79
N ILE A 18 -10.40 -2.11 -11.95
CA ILE A 18 -9.15 -2.88 -12.10
C ILE A 18 -7.96 -2.03 -11.66
N ASP A 19 -7.85 -0.80 -12.18
CA ASP A 19 -6.75 0.11 -11.87
C ASP A 19 -6.69 0.47 -10.38
N THR A 20 -7.84 0.80 -9.78
CA THR A 20 -7.95 1.14 -8.36
C THR A 20 -7.57 -0.05 -7.49
N THR A 21 -8.02 -1.25 -7.84
CA THR A 21 -7.66 -2.49 -7.13
C THR A 21 -6.16 -2.79 -7.22
N ALA A 22 -5.56 -2.59 -8.39
CA ALA A 22 -4.12 -2.79 -8.57
C ALA A 22 -3.30 -1.81 -7.72
N LYS A 23 -3.69 -0.52 -7.70
CA LYS A 23 -3.07 0.50 -6.84
C LYS A 23 -3.23 0.17 -5.36
N LEU A 24 -4.42 -0.26 -4.94
CA LEU A 24 -4.68 -0.67 -3.56
C LEU A 24 -3.76 -1.81 -3.13
N LYS A 25 -3.61 -2.83 -3.97
CA LYS A 25 -2.68 -3.95 -3.72
C LYS A 25 -1.23 -3.48 -3.60
N GLN A 26 -0.80 -2.54 -4.43
CA GLN A 26 0.54 -1.95 -4.34
C GLN A 26 0.73 -1.21 -3.00
N VAL A 27 -0.21 -0.37 -2.60
CA VAL A 27 -0.15 0.39 -1.34
C VAL A 27 -0.08 -0.57 -0.14
N VAL A 28 -0.93 -1.61 -0.11
CA VAL A 28 -0.92 -2.62 0.95
C VAL A 28 0.43 -3.35 1.03
N ASN A 29 1.04 -3.69 -0.10
CA ASN A 29 2.36 -4.31 -0.12
C ASN A 29 3.45 -3.35 0.39
N GLN A 30 3.41 -2.08 0.00
CA GLN A 30 4.35 -1.07 0.50
C GLN A 30 4.23 -0.86 2.01
N MET A 31 3.00 -0.85 2.55
CA MET A 31 2.76 -0.78 4.00
C MET A 31 3.42 -1.96 4.72
N ARG A 32 3.21 -3.19 4.24
CA ARG A 32 3.83 -4.40 4.83
C ARG A 32 5.36 -4.34 4.83
N MET A 33 5.96 -3.82 3.75
CA MET A 33 7.41 -3.62 3.68
C MET A 33 7.88 -2.62 4.75
N LYS A 34 7.17 -1.49 4.90
CA LYS A 34 7.49 -0.46 5.91
C LYS A 34 7.28 -0.95 7.33
N GLU A 35 6.27 -1.77 7.59
CA GLU A 35 6.10 -2.45 8.88
C GLU A 35 7.28 -3.36 9.20
N GLY A 36 7.80 -4.09 8.21
CA GLY A 36 9.00 -4.91 8.36
C GLY A 36 10.25 -4.07 8.66
N GLU A 37 10.44 -2.94 7.97
CA GLU A 37 11.52 -1.99 8.25
C GLU A 37 11.41 -1.40 9.66
N LYS A 38 10.21 -0.96 10.07
CA LYS A 38 9.92 -0.46 11.42
C LYS A 38 10.22 -1.51 12.49
N LYS A 39 9.81 -2.76 12.29
CA LYS A 39 10.03 -3.83 13.26
C LYS A 39 11.52 -4.15 13.41
N ARG A 40 12.24 -4.29 12.30
CA ARG A 40 13.71 -4.47 12.33
C ARG A 40 14.37 -3.31 13.05
N ALA A 41 13.92 -2.09 12.75
CA ALA A 41 14.42 -0.90 13.35
C ALA A 41 14.28 -0.90 14.88
N TYR A 42 13.06 -1.14 15.34
CA TYR A 42 12.74 -1.22 16.75
C TYR A 42 13.58 -2.30 17.47
N LEU A 43 13.66 -3.51 16.92
CA LEU A 43 14.43 -4.59 17.54
C LEU A 43 15.92 -4.25 17.63
N THR A 44 16.53 -3.70 16.58
CA THR A 44 17.93 -3.26 16.62
C THR A 44 18.15 -2.17 17.68
N LEU A 45 17.20 -1.24 17.84
CA LEU A 45 17.28 -0.21 18.86
C LEU A 45 17.24 -0.80 20.29
N GLU A 46 16.35 -1.77 20.53
CA GLU A 46 16.24 -2.45 21.83
C GLU A 46 17.51 -3.23 22.18
N GLU A 47 18.13 -3.88 21.19
CA GLU A 47 19.44 -4.55 21.38
C GLU A 47 20.55 -3.53 21.65
N LEU A 48 20.62 -2.44 20.88
CA LEU A 48 21.63 -1.40 21.08
C LEU A 48 21.55 -0.79 22.49
N LYS A 49 20.35 -0.60 23.05
CA LYS A 49 20.18 -0.07 24.41
C LYS A 49 20.85 -0.94 25.48
N GLN A 50 20.92 -2.26 25.27
CA GLN A 50 21.54 -3.20 26.21
C GLN A 50 23.07 -3.24 26.08
N VAL A 51 23.63 -2.70 25.00
CA VAL A 51 25.09 -2.63 24.77
C VAL A 51 25.71 -1.53 25.66
N PRO A 52 26.83 -1.78 26.34
CA PRO A 52 27.57 -0.75 27.08
C PRO A 52 28.00 0.43 26.18
N GLU A 53 28.06 1.65 26.74
CA GLU A 53 28.45 2.85 25.97
C GLU A 53 29.91 2.83 25.47
N ASP A 54 30.78 2.10 26.15
CA ASP A 54 32.21 1.94 25.81
C ASP A 54 32.48 0.79 24.83
N ALA A 55 31.45 0.03 24.43
CA ALA A 55 31.60 -1.06 23.50
C ALA A 55 31.87 -0.56 22.07
N ASN A 56 32.75 -1.27 21.35
CA ASN A 56 32.96 -1.00 19.93
C ASN A 56 31.71 -1.40 19.13
N THR A 57 31.06 -0.41 18.51
CA THR A 57 29.92 -0.62 17.63
C THR A 57 30.26 -0.37 16.17
N TYR A 58 29.68 -1.15 15.26
CA TYR A 58 30.01 -1.10 13.84
C TYR A 58 28.77 -0.94 12.97
N LYS A 59 28.84 -0.04 12.00
CA LYS A 59 27.84 0.14 10.95
C LYS A 59 28.23 -0.61 9.68
N THR A 60 27.29 -1.32 9.08
CA THR A 60 27.51 -1.98 7.78
C THR A 60 27.34 -0.99 6.62
N ILE A 61 28.31 -0.98 5.70
CA ILE A 61 28.27 -0.27 4.43
C ILE A 61 28.59 -1.27 3.31
N GLY A 62 27.55 -1.76 2.63
CA GLY A 62 27.69 -2.85 1.66
C GLY A 62 28.22 -4.12 2.33
N LYS A 63 29.46 -4.51 2.01
CA LYS A 63 30.15 -5.66 2.63
C LYS A 63 31.16 -5.27 3.72
N LEU A 64 31.32 -3.97 3.99
CA LEU A 64 32.27 -3.44 4.98
C LEU A 64 31.57 -3.12 6.29
N PHE A 65 32.34 -3.10 7.38
CA PHE A 65 31.90 -2.69 8.71
C PHE A 65 32.81 -1.56 9.19
N VAL A 66 32.21 -0.42 9.54
CA VAL A 66 32.93 0.80 9.96
C VAL A 66 32.63 1.04 11.44
N LEU A 67 33.68 1.29 12.22
CA LEU A 67 33.56 1.65 13.63
C LEU A 67 32.83 2.98 13.75
N GLU A 68 31.74 3.01 14.51
CA GLU A 68 30.91 4.19 14.74
C GLU A 68 30.49 4.23 16.20
N PRO A 69 30.30 5.41 16.81
CA PRO A 69 29.76 5.51 18.16
C PRO A 69 28.35 4.91 18.26
N LYS A 70 28.05 4.27 19.39
CA LYS A 70 26.73 3.71 19.67
C LYS A 70 25.61 4.74 19.48
N SER A 71 25.83 5.97 19.93
CA SER A 71 24.87 7.07 19.81
C SER A 71 24.48 7.38 18.36
N VAL A 72 25.40 7.24 17.40
CA VAL A 72 25.12 7.40 15.96
C VAL A 72 24.18 6.30 15.49
N LEU A 73 24.45 5.04 15.85
CA LEU A 73 23.60 3.90 15.48
C LEU A 73 22.20 4.00 16.08
N VAL A 74 22.11 4.44 17.34
CA VAL A 74 20.84 4.70 18.03
C VAL A 74 20.03 5.76 17.28
N ASN A 75 20.63 6.92 16.99
CA ASN A 75 19.97 8.01 16.27
C ASN A 75 19.51 7.60 14.87
N GLU A 76 20.32 6.87 14.11
CA GLU A 76 19.92 6.32 12.82
C GLU A 76 18.71 5.40 12.96
N GLN A 77 18.68 4.61 14.03
CA GLN A 77 17.65 3.63 14.22
C GLN A 77 16.32 4.24 14.65
N GLU A 78 16.37 5.27 15.49
CA GLU A 78 15.22 6.12 15.84
C GLU A 78 14.69 6.86 14.61
N GLN A 79 15.58 7.42 13.78
CA GLN A 79 15.17 8.11 12.57
C GLN A 79 14.45 7.16 11.61
N LYS A 80 15.01 5.96 11.36
CA LYS A 80 14.35 4.92 10.54
C LYS A 80 12.98 4.53 11.08
N LEU A 81 12.81 4.46 12.40
CA LEU A 81 11.54 4.14 13.04
C LEU A 81 10.51 5.25 12.74
N ARG A 82 10.89 6.51 12.97
CA ARG A 82 10.05 7.69 12.69
C ARG A 82 9.66 7.79 11.20
N ASP A 83 10.62 7.60 10.31
CA ASP A 83 10.38 7.67 8.87
C ASP A 83 9.45 6.54 8.40
N SER A 84 9.61 5.33 8.96
CA SER A 84 8.73 4.20 8.65
C SER A 84 7.31 4.46 9.16
N ASP A 85 7.16 5.03 10.36
CA ASP A 85 5.85 5.40 10.91
C ASP A 85 5.15 6.45 10.06
N ASN A 86 5.86 7.54 9.71
CA ASN A 86 5.31 8.59 8.84
C ASN A 86 4.88 8.03 7.48
N ALA A 87 5.68 7.13 6.89
CA ALA A 87 5.36 6.48 5.63
C ALA A 87 4.12 5.58 5.75
N ILE A 88 4.00 4.79 6.83
CA ILE A 88 2.83 3.95 7.08
C ILE A 88 1.57 4.81 7.24
N SER A 89 1.63 5.91 7.99
CA SER A 89 0.50 6.84 8.14
C SER A 89 0.06 7.42 6.80
N SER A 90 1.00 7.89 5.97
CA SER A 90 0.68 8.42 4.64
C SER A 90 0.07 7.37 3.70
N LEU A 91 0.62 6.15 3.71
CA LEU A 91 0.09 5.03 2.92
C LEU A 91 -1.29 4.59 3.42
N SER A 92 -1.55 4.64 4.73
CA SER A 92 -2.86 4.34 5.30
C SER A 92 -3.92 5.33 4.81
N THR A 93 -3.63 6.63 4.80
CA THR A 93 -4.53 7.64 4.22
C THR A 93 -4.78 7.37 2.74
N THR A 94 -3.73 7.02 1.99
CA THR A 94 -3.87 6.67 0.56
C THR A 94 -4.74 5.44 0.36
N LYS A 95 -4.58 4.41 1.20
CA LYS A 95 -5.40 3.21 1.19
C LYS A 95 -6.87 3.54 1.41
N GLU A 96 -7.19 4.36 2.43
CA GLU A 96 -8.56 4.77 2.72
C GLU A 96 -9.23 5.52 1.56
N ILE A 97 -8.46 6.38 0.86
CA ILE A 97 -8.95 7.08 -0.33
C ILE A 97 -9.28 6.08 -1.44
N LEU A 98 -8.38 5.14 -1.71
CA LEU A 98 -8.59 4.11 -2.75
C LEU A 98 -9.75 3.17 -2.41
N ASP A 99 -9.91 2.79 -1.14
CA ASP A 99 -11.04 1.98 -0.67
C ASP A 99 -12.38 2.70 -0.91
N LYS A 100 -12.45 4.00 -0.61
CA LYS A 100 -13.64 4.83 -0.90
C LYS A 100 -13.93 4.91 -2.40
N GLN A 101 -12.90 5.16 -3.21
CA GLN A 101 -13.02 5.19 -4.67
C GLN A 101 -13.53 3.86 -5.23
N LEU A 102 -13.03 2.73 -4.71
CA LEU A 102 -13.49 1.42 -5.12
C LEU A 102 -14.98 1.21 -4.79
N GLY A 103 -15.40 1.60 -3.57
CA GLY A 103 -16.81 1.53 -3.18
C GLY A 103 -17.73 2.40 -4.04
N GLU A 104 -17.29 3.61 -4.40
CA GLU A 104 -18.02 4.48 -5.34
C GLU A 104 -18.15 3.84 -6.74
N ILE A 105 -17.08 3.21 -7.24
CA ILE A 105 -17.11 2.49 -8.53
C ILE A 105 -18.09 1.31 -8.47
N GLU A 106 -18.10 0.54 -7.38
CA GLU A 106 -19.03 -0.57 -7.17
C GLU A 106 -20.50 -0.12 -7.15
N ILE A 107 -20.78 1.00 -6.46
CA ILE A 107 -22.12 1.61 -6.44
C ILE A 107 -22.54 2.02 -7.85
N ASN A 108 -21.67 2.74 -8.57
CA ASN A 108 -21.95 3.19 -9.94
C ASN A 108 -22.21 2.01 -10.90
N ILE A 109 -21.44 0.92 -10.79
CA ILE A 109 -21.68 -0.29 -11.59
C ILE A 109 -23.05 -0.88 -11.24
N ARG A 110 -23.38 -1.00 -9.95
CA ARG A 110 -24.68 -1.55 -9.52
C ARG A 110 -25.84 -0.70 -10.04
N GLU A 111 -25.75 0.62 -9.94
CA GLU A 111 -26.77 1.55 -10.43
C GLU A 111 -26.95 1.44 -11.95
N LEU A 112 -25.85 1.38 -12.70
CA LEU A 112 -25.88 1.20 -14.16
C LEU A 112 -26.57 -0.10 -14.57
N LEU A 113 -26.30 -1.21 -13.89
CA LEU A 113 -26.94 -2.51 -14.16
C LEU A 113 -28.42 -2.55 -13.74
N GLN A 114 -28.82 -1.78 -12.74
CA GLN A 114 -30.22 -1.63 -12.35
C GLN A 114 -31.02 -0.80 -13.35
N GLN A 115 -30.40 0.24 -13.92
CA GLN A 115 -31.00 1.06 -14.97
C GLN A 115 -31.15 0.29 -16.29
N ASP A 116 -30.24 -0.63 -16.58
CA ASP A 116 -30.26 -1.45 -17.79
C ASP A 116 -30.07 -2.96 -17.49
N PRO A 117 -31.15 -3.68 -17.17
CA PRO A 117 -31.09 -5.13 -16.94
C PRO A 117 -30.67 -5.95 -18.18
N SER A 118 -30.83 -5.39 -19.39
CA SER A 118 -30.46 -6.07 -20.62
C SER A 118 -28.93 -6.11 -20.79
N LEU A 119 -28.24 -5.05 -20.36
CA LEU A 119 -26.78 -5.00 -20.27
C LEU A 119 -26.24 -6.10 -19.35
N ALA A 120 -26.89 -6.35 -18.20
CA ALA A 120 -26.50 -7.42 -17.29
C ALA A 120 -26.58 -8.81 -17.94
N GLN A 121 -27.64 -9.08 -18.71
CA GLN A 121 -27.79 -10.34 -19.46
C GLN A 121 -26.74 -10.48 -20.56
N GLN A 122 -26.45 -9.40 -21.30
CA GLN A 122 -25.42 -9.41 -22.33
C GLN A 122 -24.02 -9.68 -21.76
N ILE A 123 -23.69 -9.08 -20.62
CA ILE A 123 -22.41 -9.33 -19.93
C ILE A 123 -22.30 -10.79 -19.49
N MET A 124 -23.36 -11.36 -18.89
CA MET A 124 -23.36 -12.78 -18.48
C MET A 124 -23.14 -13.71 -19.67
N ASN A 125 -23.79 -13.43 -20.80
CA ASN A 125 -23.63 -14.25 -22.01
C ASN A 125 -22.23 -14.12 -22.64
N MET A 126 -21.56 -12.98 -22.48
CA MET A 126 -20.17 -12.79 -22.92
C MET A 126 -19.14 -13.49 -22.01
N ALA A 127 -19.41 -13.60 -20.70
CA ALA A 127 -18.47 -14.21 -19.75
C ALA A 127 -18.44 -15.75 -19.78
N VAL A 128 -19.45 -16.37 -20.42
CA VAL A 128 -19.62 -17.83 -20.52
C VAL A 128 -19.09 -18.40 -21.84
N MET A 129 -18.63 -17.54 -22.76
CA MET A 129 -17.96 -17.91 -24.02
C MET A 129 -16.44 -17.82 -23.87
#